data_AF-A0A925DNF7-F1
#
_entry.id   AF-A0A925DNF7-F1
#
_cell.length_a   1.000
_cell.length_b   1.000
_cell.length_c   1.000
_cell.angle_alpha   90.00
_cell.angle_beta   90.00
_cell.angle_gamma   90.00
#
_symmetry.space_group_name_H-M   'P 1'
#
loop_
_entity.id
_entity.type
_entity.pdbx_description
1 polymer ?
#
loop_
_entity_poly.entity_id
_entity_poly.type
_entity_poly.pdbx_seq_one_letter_code
_entity_poly.pdbx_strand_id
1 'polypeptide(L)'
;MSVAGTKKPVIDSVFVTLISVKNDSLTFKLKPNKKGEVFLIALPSGQFTSVIRSRNYLSATAIVNIKERRVSILNTVLIPKKGVKLKILNDTIPKTKK
;
A
#
# COMPACT_ATOMS: atom_id res chain seq x y z
N MET A 1 17.73 3.18 -14.87
CA MET A 1 17.44 1.77 -14.55
C MET A 1 15.93 1.60 -14.49
N SER A 2 15.33 0.90 -15.46
CA SER A 2 13.89 0.62 -15.47
C SER A 2 13.66 -0.73 -14.80
N VAL A 3 12.93 -0.76 -13.69
CA VAL A 3 12.57 -2.02 -13.04
C VAL A 3 11.42 -2.62 -13.85
N ALA A 4 11.70 -3.69 -14.60
CA ALA A 4 10.71 -4.47 -15.33
C ALA A 4 9.83 -5.25 -14.34
N GLY A 5 8.90 -4.55 -13.68
CA GLY A 5 7.80 -5.14 -12.94
C GLY A 5 6.52 -5.05 -13.77
N THR A 6 5.75 -6.12 -13.85
CA THR A 6 4.38 -6.03 -14.36
C THR A 6 3.61 -5.03 -13.49
N LYS A 7 3.15 -3.92 -14.07
CA LYS A 7 2.24 -2.94 -13.43
C LYS A 7 0.87 -3.58 -13.22
N LYS A 8 0.78 -4.60 -12.37
CA LYS A 8 -0.52 -5.17 -11.99
C LYS A 8 -1.20 -4.20 -11.04
N PRO A 9 -2.49 -3.87 -11.25
CA PRO A 9 -3.23 -3.04 -10.32
C PRO A 9 -3.29 -3.73 -8.94
N VAL A 10 -3.02 -2.96 -7.89
CA VAL A 10 -3.26 -3.44 -6.51
C VAL A 10 -4.76 -3.35 -6.26
N ILE A 11 -5.40 -4.50 -6.11
CA ILE A 11 -6.86 -4.62 -5.91
C ILE A 11 -7.25 -5.00 -4.47
N ASP A 12 -6.26 -5.34 -3.65
CA ASP A 12 -6.44 -5.57 -2.22
C ASP A 12 -6.74 -4.26 -1.47
N SER A 13 -7.29 -4.36 -0.26
CA SER A 13 -7.50 -3.17 0.57
C SER A 13 -6.21 -2.36 0.74
N VAL A 14 -6.37 -1.04 0.60
CA VAL A 14 -5.30 -0.05 0.76
C VAL A 14 -5.64 0.86 1.93
N PHE A 15 -4.66 1.17 2.75
CA PHE A 15 -4.74 2.22 3.76
C PHE A 15 -3.99 3.44 3.26
N VAL A 16 -4.68 4.58 3.22
CA VAL A 16 -4.09 5.87 2.85
C VAL A 16 -4.11 6.77 4.08
N THR A 17 -2.94 7.17 4.56
CA THR A 17 -2.79 8.13 5.64
C THR A 17 -2.28 9.44 5.06
N LEU A 18 -3.05 10.52 5.17
CA LEU A 18 -2.63 11.87 4.82
C LEU A 18 -2.18 12.61 6.07
N ILE A 19 -0.95 13.11 6.07
CA ILE A 19 -0.35 13.85 7.18
C ILE A 19 -0.18 15.31 6.74
N SER A 20 -0.85 16.23 7.41
CA SER A 20 -0.75 17.67 7.12
C SER A 20 0.58 18.23 7.63
N VAL A 21 0.96 19.42 7.16
CA VAL A 21 2.13 20.16 7.68
C VAL A 21 1.99 20.55 9.17
N LYS A 22 0.78 20.49 9.73
CA LYS A 22 0.49 20.70 11.14
C LYS A 22 0.53 19.40 11.96
N ASN A 23 0.96 18.29 11.35
CA ASN A 23 0.95 16.93 11.89
C ASN A 23 -0.44 16.34 12.19
N ASP A 24 -1.52 16.93 11.65
CA ASP A 24 -2.83 16.27 11.66
C ASP A 24 -2.83 15.09 10.69
N SER A 25 -3.34 13.94 11.12
CA SER A 25 -3.39 12.74 10.28
C SER A 25 -4.82 12.29 10.00
N LEU A 26 -5.13 12.04 8.72
CA LEU A 26 -6.38 11.43 8.26
C LEU A 26 -6.07 10.06 7.68
N THR A 27 -6.66 9.00 8.24
CA THR A 27 -6.44 7.63 7.73
C THR A 27 -7.72 7.04 7.15
N PHE A 28 -7.61 6.50 5.95
CA PHE A 28 -8.71 5.92 5.20
C PHE A 28 -8.38 4.47 4.84
N LYS A 29 -9.34 3.57 5.03
CA LYS A 29 -9.29 2.21 4.51
C LYS A 29 -10.16 2.15 3.26
N LEU A 30 -9.53 1.90 2.11
CA LEU A 30 -10.16 1.93 0.79
C LEU A 30 -10.04 0.56 0.11
N LYS A 31 -11.00 0.26 -0.76
CA LYS A 31 -10.93 -0.90 -1.66
C LYS A 31 -10.75 -0.37 -3.09
N PRO A 32 -9.59 -0.59 -3.73
CA PRO A 32 -9.38 -0.19 -5.10
C PRO A 32 -10.35 -0.90 -6.06
N ASN A 33 -10.67 -0.23 -7.16
CA ASN A 33 -11.44 -0.85 -8.24
C ASN A 33 -10.57 -1.85 -9.04
N LYS A 34 -11.15 -2.48 -10.10
CA LYS A 34 -10.42 -3.44 -10.95
C LYS A 34 -9.20 -2.85 -11.67
N LYS A 35 -9.10 -1.52 -11.76
CA LYS A 35 -7.96 -0.77 -12.31
C LYS A 35 -6.94 -0.34 -11.25
N GLY A 36 -7.19 -0.63 -9.97
CA GLY A 36 -6.32 -0.22 -8.86
C GLY A 36 -6.52 1.24 -8.42
N GLU A 37 -7.63 1.86 -8.81
CA GLU A 37 -7.93 3.26 -8.50
C GLU A 37 -8.76 3.37 -7.22
N VAL A 38 -8.53 4.43 -6.45
CA VAL A 38 -9.31 4.81 -5.26
C VAL A 38 -9.66 6.29 -5.33
N PHE A 39 -10.78 6.67 -4.74
CA PHE A 39 -11.24 8.06 -4.68
C PHE A 39 -11.42 8.48 -3.23
N LEU A 40 -10.88 9.66 -2.91
CA LEU A 40 -11.13 10.37 -1.66
C LEU A 40 -11.83 11.67 -1.99
N ILE A 41 -12.91 11.97 -1.28
CA ILE A 41 -13.73 13.16 -1.45
C ILE A 41 -13.77 13.97 -0.16
N ALA A 42 -14.16 15.24 -0.27
CA ALA A 42 -14.29 16.17 0.87
C ALA A 42 -13.01 16.32 1.72
N LEU A 43 -11.84 16.27 1.07
CA LEU A 43 -10.56 16.54 1.74
C LEU A 43 -10.33 18.06 1.87
N PRO A 44 -9.81 18.53 3.01
CA PRO A 44 -9.39 19.92 3.16
C PRO A 44 -8.30 20.26 2.15
N SER A 45 -8.29 21.50 1.70
CA SER A 45 -7.22 22.02 0.85
C SER A 45 -5.91 22.14 1.64
N GLY A 46 -4.79 21.90 0.96
CA GLY A 46 -3.47 21.96 1.57
C GLY A 46 -2.49 20.92 1.03
N GLN A 47 -1.26 21.01 1.54
CA GLN A 47 -0.21 20.04 1.24
C GLN A 47 -0.21 18.93 2.29
N PHE A 48 -0.17 17.68 1.81
CA PHE A 48 -0.14 16.49 2.65
C PHE A 48 0.99 15.56 2.23
N THR A 49 1.58 14.90 3.22
CA THR A 49 2.38 13.69 3.00
C THR A 49 1.42 12.50 3.05
N SER A 50 1.24 11.84 1.90
CA SER A 50 0.45 10.63 1.75
C SER A 50 1.31 9.40 1.99
N VAL A 51 0.88 8.53 2.90
CA VAL A 51 1.48 7.23 3.17
C VAL A 51 0.48 6.15 2.79
N ILE A 52 0.83 5.36 1.78
CA ILE A 52 -0.02 4.34 1.19
C ILE A 52 0.51 2.96 1.60
N ARG A 53 -0.39 2.11 2.13
CA ARG A 53 -0.07 0.76 2.59
C ARG A 53 -1.05 -0.23 2.03
N SER A 54 -0.56 -1.41 1.65
CA SER A 54 -1.40 -2.55 1.34
C SER A 54 -0.77 -3.82 1.89
N ARG A 55 -1.60 -4.85 2.11
CA ARG A 55 -1.13 -6.14 2.62
C ARG A 55 -0.12 -6.74 1.64
N ASN A 56 0.99 -7.28 2.15
CA ASN A 56 2.07 -7.85 1.33
C ASN A 56 2.84 -6.85 0.46
N TYR A 57 2.70 -5.53 0.67
CA TYR A 57 3.51 -4.51 0.01
C TYR A 57 4.26 -3.63 1.02
N LEU A 58 5.42 -3.12 0.62
CA LEU A 58 6.09 -2.04 1.34
C LEU A 58 5.23 -0.78 1.29
N SER A 59 5.37 0.06 2.32
CA SER A 59 4.68 1.36 2.34
C SER A 59 5.31 2.29 1.31
N ALA A 60 4.50 3.09 0.63
CA ALA A 60 4.97 4.16 -0.24
C ALA A 60 4.56 5.51 0.33
N THR A 61 5.43 6.51 0.16
CA THR A 61 5.18 7.88 0.63
C THR A 61 5.28 8.83 -0.55
N ALA A 62 4.36 9.79 -0.63
CA ALA A 62 4.36 10.82 -1.66
C ALA A 62 3.73 12.11 -1.14
N ILE A 63 4.19 13.26 -1.63
CA ILE A 63 3.57 14.55 -1.33
C ILE A 63 2.44 14.79 -2.32
N VAL A 64 1.28 15.23 -1.82
CA VAL A 64 0.13 15.63 -2.63
C VAL A 64 -0.34 17.02 -2.20
N ASN A 65 -0.65 17.87 -3.18
CA ASN A 65 -1.23 19.19 -2.94
C ASN A 65 -2.69 19.17 -3.39
N ILE A 66 -3.61 19.30 -2.44
CA ILE A 66 -5.05 19.29 -2.66
C ILE A 66 -5.52 20.74 -2.78
N LYS A 67 -6.07 21.09 -3.93
CA LYS A 67 -6.66 22.42 -4.18
C LYS A 67 -8.18 22.32 -4.07
N GLU A 68 -8.81 23.36 -3.54
CA GLU A 68 -10.27 23.41 -3.41
C GLU A 68 -10.95 23.20 -4.76
N ARG A 69 -12.02 22.39 -4.74
CA ARG A 69 -12.88 22.09 -5.90
C ARG A 69 -12.10 21.53 -7.11
N ARG A 70 -10.91 20.96 -6.90
CA ARG A 70 -10.11 20.32 -7.95
C ARG A 70 -9.81 18.87 -7.61
N VAL A 71 -9.85 18.03 -8.64
CA VAL A 71 -9.37 16.65 -8.56
C VAL A 71 -7.84 16.67 -8.61
N SER A 72 -7.21 16.02 -7.64
CA SER A 72 -5.76 15.80 -7.61
C SER A 72 -5.49 14.31 -7.85
N ILE A 73 -4.60 14.00 -8.78
CA ILE A 73 -4.27 12.62 -9.14
C ILE A 73 -2.90 12.27 -8.53
N LEU A 74 -2.86 11.18 -7.77
CA LEU A 74 -1.62 10.64 -7.20
C LEU A 74 -1.39 9.22 -7.74
N ASN A 75 -0.40 9.07 -8.61
CA ASN A 75 0.03 7.77 -9.11
C ASN A 75 1.12 7.20 -8.20
N THR A 76 0.90 5.99 -7.67
CA THR A 76 1.84 5.34 -6.76
C THR A 76 2.10 3.89 -7.19
N VAL A 77 3.35 3.45 -7.05
CA VAL A 77 3.77 2.07 -7.25
C VAL A 77 4.10 1.45 -5.90
N LEU A 78 3.46 0.34 -5.57
CA LEU A 78 3.75 -0.44 -4.37
C LEU A 78 4.69 -1.60 -4.71
N ILE A 79 5.71 -1.79 -3.89
CA ILE A 79 6.69 -2.88 -4.05
C ILE A 79 6.25 -4.06 -3.17
N PRO A 80 6.05 -5.28 -3.71
CA PRO A 80 5.71 -6.45 -2.91
C PRO A 80 6.79 -6.73 -1.85
N LYS A 81 6.36 -7.04 -0.62
CA LYS A 81 7.23 -7.66 0.39
C LYS A 81 7.58 -9.05 -0.13
N LYS A 82 8.85 -9.30 -0.47
CA LYS A 82 9.31 -10.67 -0.73
C LYS A 82 9.14 -11.46 0.56
N GLY A 83 8.18 -12.39 0.59
CA GLY A 83 8.04 -13.32 1.71
C GLY A 83 9.21 -14.32 1.71
N VAL A 84 9.87 -14.51 2.85
CA VAL A 84 10.73 -15.69 3.06
C VAL A 84 9.78 -16.85 3.36
N LYS A 85 9.72 -17.84 2.47
CA LYS A 85 8.95 -19.06 2.69
C LYS A 85 9.83 -19.98 3.56
N LEU A 86 9.61 -19.97 4.87
CA LEU A 86 10.26 -20.94 5.77
C LEU A 86 9.50 -22.26 5.70
N LYS A 87 10.12 -23.28 5.09
CA LYS A 87 9.61 -24.66 5.14
C LYS A 87 10.26 -25.34 6.35
N ILE A 88 9.54 -25.46 7.45
CA ILE A 88 9.97 -26.32 8.56
C ILE A 88 9.69 -27.75 8.13
N LEU A 89 10.74 -28.50 7.80
CA LEU A 89 10.66 -29.95 7.59
C LEU A 89 10.76 -30.59 8.98
N ASN A 90 9.64 -31.01 9.54
CA ASN A 90 9.67 -31.91 10.69
C ASN A 90 10.02 -33.31 10.16
N ASP A 91 11.31 -33.63 10.12
CA ASP A 91 11.74 -35.01 9.91
C ASP A 91 11.36 -35.80 11.16
N THR A 92 10.29 -36.59 11.05
CA THR A 92 9.91 -37.50 12.12
C THR A 92 10.80 -38.73 11.98
N ILE A 93 11.82 -38.84 12.83
CA ILE A 93 12.67 -40.03 12.88
C ILE A 93 11.75 -41.24 13.18
N PRO A 94 11.67 -42.25 12.29
CA PRO A 94 10.88 -43.44 12.56
C PRO A 94 11.48 -44.13 13.79
N LYS A 95 10.67 -44.32 14.84
CA LYS A 95 11.05 -45.21 15.95
C LYS A 95 11.15 -46.63 15.41
N THR A 96 12.37 -47.12 15.21
CA THR A 96 12.63 -48.56 15.02
C THR A 96 12.17 -49.29 16.27
N LYS A 97 11.11 -50.10 16.16
CA LYS A 97 10.75 -51.08 17.19
C LYS A 97 11.90 -52.09 17.29
N LYS A 98 12.49 -52.24 18.47
CA LYS A 98 13.21 -53.45 18.88
C LYS A 98 12.23 -54.33 19.64
#